data_AF-A0A822GBK4-F1
#
_entry.id   AF-A0A822GBK4-F1
#
_cell.length_a   1.000
_cell.length_b   1.000
_cell.length_c   1.000
_cell.angle_alpha   90.00
_cell.angle_beta   90.00
_cell.angle_gamma   90.00
#
_symmetry.space_group_name_H-M   'P 1'
#
loop_
_entity.id
_entity.type
_entity.pdbx_description
1 polymer ?
#
loop_
_entity_poly.entity_id
_entity_poly.type
_entity_poly.pdbx_seq_one_letter_code
_entity_poly.pdbx_strand_id
1 'polypeptide(L)'
;GTWVQQFDEYFTNQYADFYEVNGHVSKIQLMYQKENFNYAEDDYLNVQIAHLPYKSDSYDVEFVFTIILPKQGISLDEVEQKLTLQPDLMQQMLSDTYTTRKKLLLYIPKFKMETKFELNDVLIQLGMINAFSESKADFTGIVSEQYDRNGLYISKVEEL
;
A
#
# COMPACT_ATOMS: atom_id res chain seq x y z
N GLY A 1 -9.84 -2.67 -9.17
CA GLY A 1 -9.62 -2.08 -10.50
C GLY A 1 -9.46 -3.17 -11.55
N THR A 2 -9.48 -2.81 -12.83
CA THR A 2 -9.33 -3.76 -13.94
C THR A 2 -7.91 -3.68 -14.48
N TRP A 3 -7.11 -4.75 -14.44
CA TRP A 3 -5.74 -4.74 -14.98
C TRP A 3 -5.73 -4.39 -16.48
N VAL A 4 -4.71 -3.64 -16.93
CA VAL A 4 -4.45 -3.46 -18.38
C VAL A 4 -4.19 -4.83 -19.02
N GLN A 5 -3.33 -5.64 -18.38
CA GLN A 5 -3.06 -7.02 -18.74
C GLN A 5 -3.72 -7.95 -17.71
N GLN A 6 -4.91 -8.45 -18.05
CA GLN A 6 -5.68 -9.31 -17.17
C GLN A 6 -5.07 -10.71 -17.05
N PHE A 7 -5.17 -11.27 -15.86
CA PHE A 7 -4.85 -12.67 -15.61
C PHE A 7 -5.98 -13.54 -16.14
N ASP A 8 -5.63 -14.57 -16.90
CA ASP A 8 -6.59 -15.56 -17.36
C ASP A 8 -7.04 -16.43 -16.18
N GLU A 9 -8.36 -16.51 -15.98
CA GLU A 9 -8.97 -17.29 -14.90
C GLU A 9 -8.64 -18.78 -14.98
N TYR A 10 -8.43 -19.30 -16.20
CA TYR A 10 -8.04 -20.70 -16.40
C TYR A 10 -6.73 -21.03 -15.70
N PHE A 11 -5.76 -20.12 -15.75
CA PHE A 11 -4.47 -20.28 -15.06
C PHE A 11 -4.51 -19.83 -13.59
N THR A 12 -5.57 -19.14 -13.17
CA THR A 12 -5.80 -18.67 -11.80
C THR A 12 -6.39 -19.78 -10.92
N ASN A 13 -5.88 -21.01 -11.02
CA ASN A 13 -6.26 -22.14 -10.15
C ASN A 13 -5.03 -22.86 -9.57
N GLN A 14 -3.87 -22.20 -9.63
CA GLN A 14 -2.64 -22.74 -9.06
C GLN A 14 -2.63 -22.47 -7.57
N TYR A 15 -2.41 -23.52 -6.78
CA TYR A 15 -2.18 -23.42 -5.35
C TYR A 15 -0.68 -23.52 -5.08
N ALA A 16 -0.18 -22.60 -4.27
CA ALA A 16 1.21 -22.63 -3.82
C ALA A 16 1.30 -22.28 -2.33
N ASP A 17 2.46 -22.57 -1.77
CA ASP A 17 2.79 -22.23 -0.40
C ASP A 17 3.10 -20.73 -0.31
N PHE A 18 2.47 -20.05 0.64
CA PHE A 18 2.74 -18.67 1.02
C PHE A 18 3.34 -18.65 2.42
N TYR A 19 4.51 -18.03 2.52
CA TYR A 19 5.29 -17.95 3.75
C TYR A 19 4.92 -16.65 4.47
N GLU A 20 4.20 -16.77 5.57
CA GLU A 20 3.77 -15.64 6.38
C GLU A 20 4.91 -15.12 7.25
N VAL A 21 4.81 -13.86 7.67
CA VAL A 21 5.84 -13.19 8.51
C VAL A 21 6.03 -13.90 9.86
N ASN A 22 4.99 -14.53 10.38
CA ASN A 22 5.03 -15.31 11.63
C ASN A 22 5.65 -16.72 11.47
N GLY A 23 6.12 -17.08 10.27
CA GLY A 23 6.69 -18.39 9.95
C GLY A 23 5.67 -19.48 9.61
N HIS A 24 4.37 -19.16 9.63
CA HIS A 24 3.33 -20.07 9.17
C HIS A 24 3.35 -20.19 7.64
N VAL A 25 2.96 -21.37 7.14
CA VAL A 25 2.88 -21.64 5.71
C VAL A 25 1.45 -22.00 5.35
N SER A 26 0.84 -21.16 4.52
CA SER A 26 -0.53 -21.34 4.05
C SER A 26 -0.54 -21.72 2.58
N LYS A 27 -1.39 -22.68 2.18
CA LYS A 27 -1.67 -22.90 0.75
C LYS A 27 -2.69 -21.89 0.26
N ILE A 28 -2.31 -21.07 -0.71
CA ILE A 28 -3.15 -20.02 -1.28
C ILE A 28 -3.32 -20.17 -2.78
N GLN A 29 -4.39 -19.61 -3.31
CA GLN A 29 -4.61 -19.49 -4.75
C GLN A 29 -3.78 -18.33 -5.31
N LEU A 30 -3.07 -18.59 -6.41
CA LEU A 30 -2.30 -17.60 -7.15
C LEU A 30 -2.96 -17.29 -8.50
N MET A 31 -2.88 -16.02 -8.88
CA MET A 31 -2.99 -15.56 -10.26
C MET A 31 -1.64 -15.75 -10.95
N TYR A 32 -1.64 -16.18 -12.21
CA TYR A 32 -0.43 -16.41 -12.99
C TYR A 32 -0.54 -15.79 -14.39
N GLN A 33 0.52 -15.14 -14.85
CA GLN A 33 0.68 -14.81 -16.26
C GLN A 33 2.17 -14.67 -16.65
N LYS A 34 2.42 -14.80 -17.96
CA LYS A 34 3.74 -14.59 -18.55
C LYS A 34 3.68 -13.45 -19.56
N GLU A 35 4.12 -12.26 -19.17
CA GLU A 35 4.03 -11.07 -20.02
C GLU A 35 5.15 -10.07 -19.71
N ASN A 36 5.26 -8.98 -20.48
CA ASN A 36 6.19 -7.89 -20.23
C ASN A 36 5.63 -6.93 -19.18
N PHE A 37 6.34 -6.78 -18.07
CA PHE A 37 6.02 -5.82 -16.99
C PHE A 37 7.14 -4.80 -16.82
N ASN A 38 6.79 -3.66 -16.25
CA ASN A 38 7.76 -2.71 -15.73
C ASN A 38 8.39 -3.32 -14.46
N TYR A 39 9.70 -3.52 -14.49
CA TYR A 39 10.44 -4.25 -13.45
C TYR A 39 11.76 -3.57 -13.10
N ALA A 40 12.14 -3.66 -11.83
CA ALA A 40 13.45 -3.29 -11.32
C ALA A 40 13.87 -4.20 -10.16
N GLU A 41 15.15 -4.13 -9.80
CA GLU A 41 15.66 -4.65 -8.53
C GLU A 41 16.44 -3.53 -7.85
N ASP A 42 16.29 -3.42 -6.53
CA ASP A 42 17.11 -2.52 -5.72
C ASP A 42 18.00 -3.36 -4.81
N ASP A 43 19.30 -3.18 -4.94
CA ASP A 43 20.30 -3.96 -4.20
C ASP A 43 20.55 -3.41 -2.78
N TYR A 44 20.22 -2.14 -2.52
CA TYR A 44 20.32 -1.58 -1.17
C TYR A 44 19.21 -2.14 -0.26
N LEU A 45 17.98 -2.13 -0.76
CA LEU A 45 16.80 -2.68 -0.11
C LEU A 45 16.74 -4.20 -0.21
N ASN A 46 17.44 -4.82 -1.17
CA ASN A 46 17.32 -6.24 -1.53
C ASN A 46 15.90 -6.62 -1.91
N VAL A 47 15.29 -5.89 -2.85
CA VAL A 47 13.91 -6.12 -3.28
C VAL A 47 13.81 -6.28 -4.79
N GLN A 48 12.74 -6.94 -5.23
CA GLN A 48 12.25 -6.96 -6.61
C GLN A 48 11.02 -6.05 -6.69
N ILE A 49 10.90 -5.28 -7.78
CA ILE A 49 9.84 -4.29 -7.94
C ILE A 49 9.13 -4.55 -9.26
N ALA A 50 7.80 -4.59 -9.24
CA ALA A 50 6.97 -4.75 -10.43
C ALA A 50 5.79 -3.77 -10.43
N HIS A 51 5.58 -3.08 -11.56
CA HIS A 51 4.45 -2.16 -11.75
C HIS A 51 3.38 -2.80 -12.64
N LEU A 52 2.16 -2.86 -12.12
CA LEU A 52 0.99 -3.40 -12.80
C LEU A 52 -0.04 -2.28 -13.01
N PRO A 53 -0.17 -1.73 -14.23
CA PRO A 53 -1.14 -0.69 -14.49
C PRO A 53 -2.57 -1.25 -14.53
N TYR A 54 -3.50 -0.49 -13.98
CA TYR A 54 -4.94 -0.64 -14.17
C TYR A 54 -5.38 0.12 -15.43
N LYS A 55 -6.44 -0.37 -16.07
CA LYS A 55 -7.16 0.39 -17.09
C LYS A 55 -7.73 1.64 -16.43
N SER A 56 -7.59 2.76 -17.13
CA SER A 56 -8.20 4.03 -16.78
C SER A 56 -9.10 4.48 -17.92
N ASP A 57 -10.25 5.04 -17.57
CA ASP A 57 -11.18 5.63 -18.53
C ASP A 57 -10.79 7.09 -18.88
N SER A 58 -9.85 7.67 -18.12
CA SER A 58 -9.31 9.01 -18.34
C SER A 58 -7.87 8.93 -18.83
N TYR A 59 -7.56 9.60 -19.94
CA TYR A 59 -6.21 9.64 -20.53
C TYR A 59 -5.16 10.28 -19.59
N ASP A 60 -5.59 11.05 -18.60
CA ASP A 60 -4.71 11.84 -17.73
C ASP A 60 -4.39 11.18 -16.38
N VAL A 61 -4.99 10.01 -16.09
CA VAL A 61 -4.80 9.33 -14.79
C VAL A 61 -4.42 7.88 -15.03
N GLU A 62 -3.22 7.49 -14.63
CA GLU A 62 -2.78 6.10 -14.61
C GLU A 62 -2.72 5.60 -13.16
N PHE A 63 -3.50 4.56 -12.86
CA PHE A 63 -3.41 3.88 -11.57
C PHE A 63 -2.49 2.68 -11.72
N VAL A 64 -1.45 2.61 -10.89
CA VAL A 64 -0.47 1.53 -10.93
C VAL A 64 -0.45 0.82 -9.58
N PHE A 65 -0.50 -0.51 -9.62
CA PHE A 65 -0.20 -1.35 -8.47
C PHE A 65 1.28 -1.70 -8.47
N THR A 66 2.03 -1.16 -7.52
CA THR A 66 3.46 -1.46 -7.34
C THR A 66 3.64 -2.56 -6.30
N ILE A 67 4.31 -3.63 -6.70
CA ILE A 67 4.69 -4.74 -5.83
C ILE A 67 6.15 -4.55 -5.47
N ILE A 68 6.45 -4.52 -4.17
CA ILE A 68 7.80 -4.52 -3.62
C ILE A 68 7.95 -5.85 -2.89
N LEU A 69 8.74 -6.76 -3.46
CA LEU A 69 8.94 -8.10 -2.95
C LEU A 69 10.37 -8.23 -2.40
N PRO A 70 10.56 -8.42 -1.08
CA PRO A 70 11.86 -8.74 -0.53
C PRO A 70 12.47 -9.98 -1.20
N LYS A 71 13.77 -9.93 -1.51
CA LYS A 71 14.54 -11.10 -1.95
C LYS A 71 14.55 -12.15 -0.85
N GLN A 72 14.76 -13.41 -1.22
CA GLN A 72 14.73 -14.52 -0.27
C GLN A 72 15.69 -14.29 0.92
N GLY A 73 15.18 -14.47 2.13
CA GLY A 73 15.95 -14.29 3.37
C GLY A 73 15.91 -12.88 3.95
N ILE A 74 15.30 -11.92 3.26
CA ILE A 74 15.11 -10.54 3.75
C ILE A 74 13.71 -10.42 4.37
N SER A 75 13.64 -9.90 5.59
CA SER A 75 12.36 -9.64 6.26
C SER A 75 11.72 -8.34 5.76
N LEU A 76 10.39 -8.24 5.87
CA LEU A 76 9.69 -7.00 5.54
C LEU A 76 10.14 -5.85 6.45
N ASP A 77 10.32 -6.11 7.75
CA ASP A 77 10.81 -5.14 8.73
C ASP A 77 12.18 -4.53 8.33
N GLU A 78 13.09 -5.32 7.75
CA GLU A 78 14.39 -4.81 7.29
C GLU A 78 14.21 -3.82 6.13
N VAL A 79 13.31 -4.15 5.18
CA VAL A 79 13.01 -3.26 4.05
C VAL A 79 12.34 -1.97 4.54
N GLU A 80 11.38 -2.05 5.44
CA GLU A 80 10.68 -0.89 6.02
C GLU A 80 11.64 0.03 6.79
N GLN A 81 12.58 -0.53 7.56
CA GLN A 81 13.60 0.25 8.26
C GLN A 81 14.52 0.98 7.27
N LYS A 82 14.98 0.31 6.21
CA LYS A 82 15.82 0.95 5.19
C LYS A 82 15.07 2.04 4.42
N LEU A 83 13.79 1.81 4.11
CA LEU A 83 12.93 2.83 3.49
C LEU A 83 12.73 4.04 4.41
N THR A 84 12.61 3.83 5.71
CA THR A 84 12.53 4.92 6.71
C THR A 84 13.82 5.76 6.73
N LEU A 85 14.98 5.12 6.57
CA LEU A 85 16.28 5.80 6.52
C LEU A 85 16.54 6.50 5.18
N GLN A 86 15.88 6.07 4.09
CA GLN A 86 16.02 6.62 2.75
C GLN A 86 14.64 6.85 2.09
N PRO A 87 13.88 7.85 2.57
CA PRO A 87 12.50 8.07 2.12
C PRO A 87 12.40 8.40 0.62
N ASP A 88 13.46 8.97 0.04
CA ASP A 88 13.50 9.31 -1.39
C ASP A 88 13.49 8.07 -2.29
N LEU A 89 13.98 6.91 -1.80
CA LEU A 89 13.94 5.67 -2.57
C LEU A 89 12.50 5.24 -2.87
N MET A 90 11.57 5.47 -1.95
CA MET A 90 10.16 5.14 -2.17
C MET A 90 9.61 5.93 -3.36
N GLN A 91 9.88 7.24 -3.42
CA GLN A 91 9.42 8.08 -4.53
C GLN A 91 10.07 7.68 -5.85
N GLN A 92 11.37 7.34 -5.82
CA GLN A 92 12.07 6.85 -7.00
C GLN A 92 11.47 5.55 -7.50
N MET A 93 11.27 4.56 -6.63
CA MET A 93 10.70 3.27 -6.99
C MET A 93 9.29 3.37 -7.57
N LEU A 94 8.49 4.32 -7.10
CA LEU A 94 7.14 4.58 -7.60
C LEU A 94 7.13 5.33 -8.94
N SER A 95 8.27 5.90 -9.37
CA SER A 95 8.41 6.55 -10.67
C SER A 95 8.51 5.51 -11.79
N ASP A 96 7.85 5.78 -12.92
CA ASP A 96 7.94 4.91 -14.11
C ASP A 96 9.38 4.79 -14.64
N THR A 97 10.20 5.83 -14.45
CA THR A 97 11.60 5.88 -14.93
C THR A 97 12.54 4.95 -14.19
N TYR A 98 12.14 4.46 -13.00
CA TYR A 98 12.97 3.57 -12.19
C TYR A 98 12.92 2.12 -12.70
N THR A 99 11.93 1.79 -13.53
CA THR A 99 11.70 0.44 -14.02
C THR A 99 11.98 0.31 -15.51
N THR A 100 12.22 -0.92 -15.96
CA THR A 100 12.36 -1.25 -17.38
C THR A 100 11.41 -2.36 -17.78
N ARG A 101 10.95 -2.36 -19.04
CA ARG A 101 10.09 -3.43 -19.55
C ARG A 101 10.87 -4.74 -19.65
N LYS A 102 10.44 -5.75 -18.92
CA LYS A 102 11.04 -7.08 -18.89
C LYS A 102 9.96 -8.16 -18.94
N LYS A 103 10.23 -9.24 -19.67
CA LYS A 103 9.35 -10.42 -19.71
C LYS A 103 9.48 -11.21 -18.41
N LEU A 104 8.40 -11.32 -17.64
CA LEU A 104 8.37 -12.01 -16.35
C LEU A 104 7.40 -13.20 -16.37
N LEU A 105 7.64 -14.15 -15.47
CA LEU A 105 6.65 -15.11 -14.99
C LEU A 105 6.12 -14.57 -13.67
N LEU A 106 4.93 -13.99 -13.69
CA LEU A 106 4.37 -13.27 -12.54
C LEU A 106 3.35 -14.15 -11.82
N TYR A 107 3.55 -14.32 -10.51
CA TYR A 107 2.66 -15.04 -9.62
C TYR A 107 2.23 -14.08 -8.52
N ILE A 108 0.92 -13.87 -8.36
CA ILE A 108 0.37 -12.95 -7.36
C ILE A 108 -0.74 -13.65 -6.58
N PRO A 109 -0.75 -13.59 -5.24
CA PRO A 109 -1.89 -14.03 -4.43
C PRO A 109 -3.21 -13.47 -4.95
N LYS A 110 -4.24 -14.32 -5.10
CA LYS A 110 -5.61 -13.83 -5.27
C LYS A 110 -6.15 -13.47 -3.90
N PHE A 111 -6.13 -12.18 -3.56
CA PHE A 111 -6.59 -11.70 -2.26
C PHE A 111 -7.70 -10.66 -2.39
N LYS A 112 -8.47 -10.54 -1.32
CA LYS A 112 -9.37 -9.41 -1.06
C LYS A 112 -8.90 -8.81 0.26
N MET A 113 -8.54 -7.53 0.24
CA MET A 113 -8.16 -6.79 1.44
C MET A 113 -9.32 -5.90 1.85
N GLU A 114 -9.85 -6.11 3.06
CA GLU A 114 -10.78 -5.21 3.72
C GLU A 114 -10.12 -4.83 5.03
N THR A 115 -9.77 -3.56 5.20
CA THR A 115 -9.12 -3.09 6.42
C THR A 115 -9.90 -1.91 6.96
N LYS A 116 -10.14 -1.91 8.27
CA LYS A 116 -10.72 -0.79 8.99
C LYS A 116 -9.67 -0.28 9.96
N PHE A 117 -9.32 0.99 9.85
CA PHE A 117 -8.34 1.62 10.73
C PHE A 117 -9.02 2.69 11.57
N GLU A 118 -8.80 2.64 12.88
CA GLU A 118 -9.05 3.78 13.75
C GLU A 118 -7.78 4.62 13.81
N LEU A 119 -7.84 5.84 13.28
CA LEU A 119 -6.67 6.68 13.04
C LEU A 119 -6.34 7.62 14.20
N ASN A 120 -7.17 7.66 15.24
CA ASN A 120 -7.01 8.56 16.38
C ASN A 120 -5.59 8.55 16.95
N ASP A 121 -5.11 7.38 17.38
CA ASP A 121 -3.80 7.26 18.03
C ASP A 121 -2.65 7.62 17.09
N VAL A 122 -2.77 7.23 15.81
CA VAL A 122 -1.76 7.55 14.78
C VAL A 122 -1.67 9.06 14.57
N LEU A 123 -2.81 9.72 14.39
CA LEU A 123 -2.85 11.18 14.18
C LEU A 123 -2.38 11.96 15.41
N ILE A 124 -2.70 11.48 16.62
CA ILE A 124 -2.19 12.05 17.87
C ILE A 124 -0.66 11.93 17.93
N GLN A 125 -0.10 10.76 17.63
CA GLN A 125 1.35 10.54 17.61
C GLN A 125 2.06 11.38 16.53
N LEU A 126 1.39 11.64 15.41
CA LEU A 126 1.87 12.55 14.35
C LEU A 126 1.74 14.04 14.72
N GLY A 127 1.23 14.37 15.91
CA GLY A 127 1.22 15.73 16.46
C GLY A 127 -0.15 16.42 16.44
N MET A 128 -1.21 15.75 15.97
CA MET A 128 -2.57 16.30 15.94
C MET A 128 -3.26 16.24 17.33
N ILE A 129 -2.54 16.56 18.41
CA ILE A 129 -2.99 16.28 19.79
C ILE A 129 -4.22 17.11 20.19
N ASN A 130 -4.23 18.41 19.87
CA ASN A 130 -5.28 19.32 20.34
C ASN A 130 -6.63 19.02 19.70
N ALA A 131 -6.65 18.55 18.45
CA ALA A 131 -7.88 18.23 17.71
C ALA A 131 -8.75 17.18 18.42
N PHE A 132 -8.13 16.25 19.16
CA PHE A 132 -8.81 15.18 19.89
C PHE A 132 -9.03 15.51 21.38
N SER A 133 -8.65 16.70 21.84
CA SER A 133 -8.80 17.11 23.24
C SER A 133 -10.04 17.96 23.44
N GLU A 134 -10.98 17.48 24.26
CA GLU A 134 -12.20 18.24 24.62
C GLU A 134 -11.89 19.65 25.15
N SER A 135 -10.77 19.79 25.87
CA SER A 135 -10.37 21.06 26.50
C SER A 135 -9.50 21.98 25.64
N LYS A 136 -8.90 21.47 24.55
CA LYS A 136 -7.90 22.21 23.76
C LYS A 136 -8.24 22.30 22.28
N ALA A 137 -9.22 21.54 21.80
CA ALA A 137 -9.67 21.61 20.43
C ALA A 137 -10.25 23.01 20.16
N ASP A 138 -9.86 23.59 19.03
CA ASP A 138 -10.41 24.84 18.53
C ASP A 138 -10.86 24.61 17.09
N PHE A 139 -12.16 24.39 16.94
CA PHE A 139 -12.84 24.25 15.65
C PHE A 139 -13.83 25.40 15.41
N THR A 140 -13.54 26.60 15.95
CA THR A 140 -14.40 27.79 15.81
C THR A 140 -14.61 28.22 14.35
N GLY A 141 -13.69 27.84 13.46
CA GLY A 141 -13.84 28.02 12.00
C GLY A 141 -14.90 27.14 11.35
N ILE A 142 -15.36 26.07 12.02
CA ILE A 142 -16.43 25.18 11.55
C ILE A 142 -17.75 25.53 12.23
N VAL A 143 -17.73 25.69 13.57
CA VAL A 143 -18.90 26.06 14.36
C VAL A 143 -18.52 27.20 15.29
N SER A 144 -19.23 28.33 15.21
CA SER A 144 -18.94 29.47 16.07
C SER A 144 -19.31 29.19 17.53
N GLU A 145 -18.55 29.76 18.46
CA GLU A 145 -18.67 29.55 19.92
C GLU A 145 -20.10 29.77 20.46
N GLN A 146 -20.86 30.68 19.85
CA GLN A 146 -22.25 30.94 20.22
C GLN A 146 -23.19 29.73 20.05
N TYR A 147 -22.81 28.76 19.21
CA TYR A 147 -23.54 27.53 18.95
C TYR A 147 -22.89 26.28 19.55
N ASP A 148 -21.67 26.41 20.08
CA ASP A 148 -20.91 25.30 20.67
C ASP A 148 -20.83 25.44 22.20
N ARG A 149 -21.81 24.87 22.90
CA ARG A 149 -21.91 24.96 24.37
C ARG A 149 -21.05 23.96 25.12
N ASN A 150 -20.54 22.92 24.43
CA ASN A 150 -19.86 21.79 25.06
C ASN A 150 -18.41 21.60 24.55
N GLY A 151 -17.97 22.40 23.58
CA GLY A 151 -16.68 22.24 22.93
C GLY A 151 -16.74 21.18 21.84
N LEU A 152 -16.46 21.57 20.61
CA LEU A 152 -16.32 20.69 19.46
C LEU A 152 -14.90 20.13 19.46
N TYR A 153 -14.78 18.81 19.33
CA TYR A 153 -13.51 18.12 19.17
C TYR A 153 -13.70 16.86 18.29
N ILE A 154 -12.60 16.32 17.79
CA ILE A 154 -12.62 15.05 17.04
C ILE A 154 -12.63 13.91 18.04
N SER A 155 -13.75 13.21 18.15
CA SER A 155 -13.84 12.00 18.97
C SER A 155 -13.29 10.77 18.26
N LYS A 156 -13.45 10.67 16.94
CA LYS A 156 -13.06 9.50 16.16
C LYS A 156 -12.75 9.84 14.69
N VAL A 157 -11.71 9.19 14.17
CA VAL A 157 -11.40 9.13 12.73
C VAL A 157 -11.29 7.66 12.35
N GLU A 158 -12.11 7.23 11.41
CA GLU A 158 -12.08 5.88 10.84
C GLU A 158 -11.78 5.95 9.35
N GLU A 159 -10.91 5.05 8.88
CA GLU A 159 -10.74 4.73 7.46
C GLU A 159 -11.46 3.40 7.20
N LEU A 160 -12.42 3.43 6.27
CA LEU A 160 -13.33 2.33 5.92
C LEU A 160 -13.03 1.76 4.54
#